data_AF-A0A180G204-F1
#
_entry.id   AF-A0A180G204-F1
#
_cell.length_a   1.000
_cell.length_b   1.000
_cell.length_c   1.000
_cell.angle_alpha   90.00
_cell.angle_beta   90.00
_cell.angle_gamma   90.00
#
_symmetry.space_group_name_H-M   'P 1'
#
loop_
_entity.id
_entity.type
_entity.pdbx_description
1 polymer ?
#
loop_
_entity_poly.entity_id
_entity_poly.type
_entity_poly.pdbx_seq_one_letter_code
_entity_poly.pdbx_strand_id
1 'polypeptide(L)'
;MRQLGQSVPEEEMKVEVTLPDGRQCVVPISWAKKMQTKYPGILTNSMIRAHRTPSPAPAQLDQPLASESDHDSDFYVLDPTQDPSIPVLATSSPPPSAARRRTPSPQPPKHSPEEQDAAARLIQQQFRAHQSLKHLAELELTFDKLKSEFTYPALFDLKFVASPEQSDSPTPSSTKLAFNHPVNRSVQAFEEGLTQLQIKADAILSRGNPKVKSWRKRLIKAVEAQLDQLDRFKTEAWSAQHLAHLESATKNQTDDGCEDVEMTDEIMNTDVESVSSDRLS
;
A
#
# COMPACT_ATOMS: atom_id res chain seq x y z
N MET A 1 11.15 54.91 35.60
CA MET A 1 10.02 53.97 35.82
C MET A 1 8.92 54.26 34.80
N ARG A 2 8.77 53.41 33.78
CA ARG A 2 7.52 53.28 33.01
C ARG A 2 7.31 51.80 32.73
N GLN A 3 6.06 51.40 32.88
CA GLN A 3 5.62 50.06 33.27
C GLN A 3 5.68 49.05 32.12
N LEU A 4 5.85 47.79 32.53
CA LEU A 4 5.62 46.58 31.74
C LEU A 4 4.22 46.61 31.11
N GLY A 5 4.18 46.66 29.77
CA GLY A 5 2.98 46.30 29.02
C GLY A 5 2.99 44.79 28.82
N GLN A 6 2.29 44.06 29.69
CA GLN A 6 1.88 42.69 29.43
C GLN A 6 0.99 42.69 28.18
N SER A 7 1.51 42.18 27.06
CA SER A 7 0.67 41.84 25.92
C SER A 7 -0.10 40.58 26.27
N VAL A 8 -1.36 40.76 26.65
CA VAL A 8 -2.37 39.70 26.69
C VAL A 8 -2.28 38.92 25.36
N PRO A 9 -2.18 37.58 25.36
CA PRO A 9 -2.30 36.83 24.12
C PRO A 9 -3.73 37.05 23.63
N GLU A 10 -3.91 37.91 22.62
CA GLU A 10 -5.17 38.01 21.90
C GLU A 10 -5.55 36.58 21.49
N GLU A 11 -6.70 36.13 21.99
CA GLU A 11 -7.21 34.80 21.75
C GLU A 11 -7.54 34.71 20.25
N GLU A 12 -6.53 34.27 19.48
CA GLU A 12 -6.60 34.32 18.04
C GLU A 12 -7.74 33.43 17.55
N MET A 13 -8.76 34.06 16.97
CA MET A 13 -10.00 33.39 16.58
C MET A 13 -9.67 32.23 15.63
N LYS A 14 -10.01 31.01 16.06
CA LYS A 14 -9.78 29.80 15.28
C LYS A 14 -10.93 29.55 14.31
N VAL A 15 -10.60 29.07 13.12
CA VAL A 15 -11.55 28.74 12.07
C VAL A 15 -11.31 27.31 11.62
N GLU A 16 -12.39 26.61 11.32
CA GLU A 16 -12.37 25.27 10.76
C GLU A 16 -12.30 25.37 9.24
N VAL A 17 -11.29 24.73 8.67
CA VAL A 17 -11.02 24.70 7.24
C VAL A 17 -11.29 23.30 6.73
N THR A 18 -12.19 23.18 5.74
CA THR A 18 -12.42 21.92 5.03
C THR A 18 -11.55 21.88 3.79
N LEU A 19 -10.60 20.96 3.71
CA LEU A 19 -9.72 20.77 2.57
C LEU A 19 -10.46 20.04 1.41
N PRO A 20 -9.93 20.09 0.17
CA PRO A 20 -10.56 19.44 -1.00
C PRO A 20 -10.70 17.92 -0.87
N ASP A 21 -9.92 17.29 0.01
CA ASP A 21 -9.97 15.87 0.34
C ASP A 21 -11.02 15.54 1.42
N GLY A 22 -11.81 16.54 1.85
CA GLY A 22 -12.88 16.42 2.85
C GLY A 22 -12.39 16.50 4.30
N ARG A 23 -11.08 16.67 4.55
CA ARG A 23 -10.54 16.75 5.91
C ARG A 23 -10.81 18.12 6.53
N GLN A 24 -11.25 18.14 7.79
CA GLN A 24 -11.50 19.36 8.55
C GLN A 24 -10.33 19.62 9.49
N CYS A 25 -9.81 20.85 9.49
CA CYS A 25 -8.67 21.26 10.30
C CYS A 25 -8.95 22.60 10.96
N VAL A 26 -8.62 22.74 12.25
CA VAL A 26 -8.79 23.99 12.99
C VAL A 26 -7.50 24.79 12.92
N VAL A 27 -7.55 25.96 12.28
CA VAL A 27 -6.39 26.84 12.07
C VAL A 27 -6.69 28.26 12.55
N PRO A 28 -5.67 29.06 12.89
CA PRO A 28 -5.89 30.46 13.23
C PRO A 28 -6.40 31.27 12.01
N ILE A 29 -7.29 32.24 12.25
CA ILE A 29 -7.87 33.03 11.16
C ILE A 29 -6.83 33.84 10.38
N SER A 30 -5.73 34.27 11.02
CA SER A 30 -4.64 34.98 10.33
C SER A 30 -3.95 34.07 9.31
N TRP A 31 -3.77 32.80 9.66
CA TRP A 31 -3.19 31.79 8.78
C TRP A 31 -4.10 31.54 7.57
N ALA A 32 -5.41 31.36 7.80
CA ALA A 32 -6.37 31.15 6.72
C ALA A 32 -6.40 32.32 5.72
N LYS A 33 -6.43 33.57 6.22
CA LYS A 33 -6.37 34.78 5.37
C LYS A 33 -5.04 34.92 4.62
N LYS A 34 -3.92 34.58 5.26
CA LYS A 34 -2.60 34.57 4.62
C LYS A 34 -2.53 33.56 3.48
N MET A 35 -3.13 32.39 3.67
CA MET A 35 -3.20 31.35 2.63
C MET A 35 -4.09 31.75 1.46
N GLN A 36 -5.24 32.41 1.72
CA GLN A 36 -6.09 32.96 0.65
C GLN A 36 -5.34 34.00 -0.20
N THR A 37 -4.53 34.85 0.44
CA THR A 37 -3.77 35.91 -0.26
C THR A 37 -2.61 35.34 -1.07
N LYS A 38 -1.91 34.36 -0.51
CA LYS A 38 -0.73 33.75 -1.14
C LYS A 38 -1.11 32.79 -2.28
N TYR A 39 -2.27 32.15 -2.19
CA TYR A 39 -2.74 31.15 -3.15
C TYR A 39 -4.24 31.32 -3.45
N PRO A 40 -4.62 32.31 -4.28
CA PRO A 40 -6.02 32.52 -4.65
C PRO A 40 -6.54 31.28 -5.39
N GLY A 41 -7.54 30.61 -4.83
CA GLY A 41 -8.19 29.43 -5.42
C GLY A 41 -7.99 28.11 -4.65
N ILE A 42 -7.00 28.03 -3.76
CA ILE A 42 -6.79 26.83 -2.91
C ILE A 42 -7.73 26.84 -1.70
N LEU A 43 -7.99 28.03 -1.15
CA LEU A 43 -8.85 28.21 0.02
C LEU A 43 -9.97 29.20 -0.33
N THR A 44 -11.20 28.72 -0.44
CA THR A 44 -12.36 29.59 -0.71
C THR A 44 -13.05 29.99 0.60
N ASN A 45 -13.77 31.13 0.61
CA ASN A 45 -14.51 31.56 1.81
C ASN A 45 -15.55 30.53 2.27
N SER A 46 -16.11 29.74 1.35
CA SER A 46 -17.01 28.63 1.65
C SER A 46 -16.35 27.48 2.42
N MET A 47 -15.02 27.37 2.41
CA MET A 47 -14.27 26.31 3.10
C MET A 47 -13.88 26.70 4.54
N ILE A 48 -14.13 27.94 4.96
CA ILE A 48 -13.74 28.46 6.28
C ILE A 48 -15.00 28.67 7.13
N ARG A 49 -15.11 27.94 8.24
CA ARG A 49 -16.21 28.06 9.21
C ARG A 49 -15.69 28.56 10.55
N ALA A 50 -16.45 29.40 11.24
CA ALA A 50 -16.07 29.82 12.59
C ALA A 50 -16.08 28.61 13.54
N HIS A 51 -14.97 28.35 14.23
CA HIS A 51 -14.90 27.28 15.21
C HIS A 51 -15.67 27.70 16.47
N ARG A 52 -16.77 27.00 16.78
CA ARG A 52 -17.46 27.15 18.07
C ARG A 52 -16.95 26.09 19.02
N THR A 53 -16.19 26.50 20.03
CA THR A 53 -15.77 25.65 21.14
C THR A 53 -17.00 25.15 21.91
N PRO A 54 -17.18 23.83 22.10
CA PRO A 54 -18.21 23.33 23.02
C PRO A 54 -17.80 23.64 24.46
N SER A 55 -18.66 24.39 25.15
CA SER A 55 -18.55 24.71 26.58
C SER A 55 -18.69 23.45 27.45
N PRO A 56 -17.93 23.30 28.55
CA PRO A 56 -18.07 22.14 29.43
C PRO A 56 -18.94 22.46 30.65
N ALA A 57 -20.04 21.71 30.86
CA ALA A 57 -20.64 21.32 32.15
C ALA A 57 -22.00 20.61 31.92
N PRO A 58 -22.59 19.91 32.92
CA PRO A 58 -22.07 18.82 33.73
C PRO A 58 -23.00 17.58 33.64
N ALA A 59 -22.62 16.49 34.30
CA ALA A 59 -23.37 15.23 34.39
C ALA A 59 -24.80 15.39 34.97
N GLN A 60 -25.78 14.64 34.42
CA GLN A 60 -26.86 14.04 35.20
C GLN A 60 -27.38 12.74 34.54
N LEU A 61 -27.50 11.72 35.41
CA LEU A 61 -28.28 10.49 35.24
C LEU A 61 -29.74 10.81 34.87
N ASP A 62 -30.37 10.03 33.98
CA ASP A 62 -31.38 9.02 34.33
C ASP A 62 -31.90 8.26 33.07
N GLN A 63 -32.21 6.98 33.27
CA GLN A 63 -32.65 5.91 32.33
C GLN A 63 -34.08 6.12 31.71
N PRO A 64 -34.69 5.17 30.96
CA PRO A 64 -34.20 4.07 30.07
C PRO A 64 -34.94 4.03 28.69
N LEU A 65 -34.61 3.02 27.86
CA LEU A 65 -35.50 2.18 27.04
C LEU A 65 -35.09 2.03 25.55
N ALA A 66 -34.79 0.76 25.21
CA ALA A 66 -34.94 0.06 23.94
C ALA A 66 -34.26 0.59 22.66
N SER A 67 -33.47 -0.34 22.10
CA SER A 67 -33.69 -0.95 20.78
C SER A 67 -32.59 -0.73 19.72
N GLU A 68 -32.12 -1.90 19.25
CA GLU A 68 -31.67 -2.24 17.89
C GLU A 68 -30.16 -2.27 17.54
N SER A 69 -29.73 -3.53 17.31
CA SER A 69 -28.92 -4.01 16.18
C SER A 69 -27.38 -3.92 16.30
N ASP A 70 -26.67 -4.97 16.73
CA ASP A 70 -26.39 -6.27 16.08
C ASP A 70 -25.26 -6.18 15.03
N HIS A 71 -24.07 -6.69 15.38
CA HIS A 71 -23.35 -7.72 14.60
C HIS A 71 -22.20 -8.31 15.41
N ASP A 72 -22.52 -9.48 15.95
CA ASP A 72 -21.69 -10.36 16.73
C ASP A 72 -20.65 -11.08 15.84
N SER A 73 -19.48 -11.30 16.44
CA SER A 73 -18.28 -11.84 15.82
C SER A 73 -18.09 -13.25 16.34
N ASP A 74 -18.82 -14.23 15.80
CA ASP A 74 -18.70 -15.60 16.28
C ASP A 74 -17.98 -16.55 15.31
N PHE A 75 -16.78 -16.87 15.78
CA PHE A 75 -15.88 -17.96 15.48
C PHE A 75 -16.59 -19.33 15.53
N TYR A 76 -16.90 -19.91 14.36
CA TYR A 76 -17.45 -21.27 14.30
C TYR A 76 -16.35 -22.33 14.34
N VAL A 77 -16.11 -22.89 15.53
CA VAL A 77 -15.60 -24.25 15.72
C VAL A 77 -16.78 -25.20 15.68
N LEU A 78 -16.83 -26.08 14.68
CA LEU A 78 -17.90 -27.07 14.52
C LEU A 78 -17.65 -28.28 15.44
N ASP A 79 -18.50 -28.42 16.45
CA ASP A 79 -18.76 -29.65 17.22
C ASP A 79 -19.67 -30.58 16.37
N PRO A 80 -19.32 -31.86 16.15
CA PRO A 80 -20.04 -32.75 15.22
C PRO A 80 -21.25 -33.51 15.81
N THR A 81 -21.91 -33.03 16.87
CA THR A 81 -22.90 -33.87 17.59
C THR A 81 -24.31 -33.29 17.82
N GLN A 82 -24.82 -32.40 16.95
CA GLN A 82 -26.23 -31.96 17.04
C GLN A 82 -27.10 -32.34 15.83
N ASP A 83 -28.08 -33.18 16.13
CA ASP A 83 -29.21 -33.62 15.31
C ASP A 83 -30.31 -32.54 15.30
N PRO A 84 -30.76 -32.01 14.15
CA PRO A 84 -31.88 -31.08 14.10
C PRO A 84 -33.21 -31.83 13.98
N SER A 85 -33.95 -31.87 15.10
CA SER A 85 -35.38 -32.19 15.12
C SER A 85 -36.17 -31.25 14.21
N ILE A 86 -36.92 -31.83 13.26
CA ILE A 86 -37.76 -31.15 12.28
C ILE A 86 -39.05 -30.60 12.94
N PRO A 87 -39.48 -29.36 12.68
CA PRO A 87 -40.78 -28.87 13.17
C PRO A 87 -41.93 -29.47 12.35
N VAL A 88 -42.89 -30.09 13.04
CA VAL A 88 -44.13 -30.65 12.48
C VAL A 88 -45.04 -29.50 12.05
N LEU A 89 -45.17 -29.27 10.75
CA LEU A 89 -46.17 -28.37 10.18
C LEU A 89 -47.56 -29.02 10.24
N ALA A 90 -48.49 -28.31 10.87
CA ALA A 90 -49.87 -28.71 11.06
C ALA A 90 -50.59 -28.99 9.74
N THR A 91 -51.32 -30.10 9.75
CA THR A 91 -52.21 -30.58 8.69
C THR A 91 -53.43 -29.67 8.52
N SER A 92 -53.59 -29.10 7.33
CA SER A 92 -54.85 -28.53 6.86
C SER A 92 -55.39 -29.44 5.76
N SER A 93 -56.53 -30.07 6.05
CA SER A 93 -57.19 -31.06 5.20
C SER A 93 -58.26 -30.38 4.31
N PRO A 94 -58.24 -30.53 2.97
CA PRO A 94 -59.36 -30.16 2.12
C PRO A 94 -60.30 -31.36 1.83
N PRO A 95 -61.58 -31.11 1.48
CA PRO A 95 -62.62 -32.14 1.39
C PRO A 95 -62.43 -33.12 0.21
N PRO A 96 -63.06 -34.31 0.24
CA PRO A 96 -62.80 -35.38 -0.73
C PRO A 96 -63.50 -35.10 -2.06
N SER A 97 -62.77 -34.54 -3.02
CA SER A 97 -63.22 -34.45 -4.41
C SER A 97 -62.71 -35.65 -5.21
N ALA A 98 -63.67 -36.45 -5.69
CA ALA A 98 -63.62 -37.46 -6.75
C ALA A 98 -62.26 -38.09 -7.08
N ALA A 99 -62.19 -39.41 -6.86
CA ALA A 99 -61.10 -40.30 -7.23
C ALA A 99 -60.67 -40.16 -8.71
N ARG A 100 -59.73 -39.25 -9.00
CA ARG A 100 -58.84 -39.40 -10.13
C ARG A 100 -57.84 -40.50 -9.78
N ARG A 101 -57.90 -41.62 -10.51
CA ARG A 101 -56.84 -42.65 -10.51
C ARG A 101 -55.51 -41.96 -10.78
N ARG A 102 -54.75 -41.70 -9.73
CA ARG A 102 -53.33 -41.33 -9.83
C ARG A 102 -52.63 -42.58 -10.32
N THR A 103 -52.16 -42.56 -11.57
CA THR A 103 -51.12 -43.49 -12.02
C THR A 103 -49.98 -43.41 -11.01
N PRO A 104 -49.39 -44.54 -10.57
CA PRO A 104 -48.31 -44.52 -9.60
C PRO A 104 -47.18 -43.66 -10.18
N SER A 105 -46.89 -42.55 -9.50
CA SER A 105 -45.69 -41.76 -9.76
C SER A 105 -44.50 -42.70 -9.66
N PRO A 106 -43.54 -42.70 -10.60
CA PRO A 106 -42.32 -43.49 -10.46
C PRO A 106 -41.69 -43.15 -9.12
N GLN A 107 -41.50 -44.15 -8.26
CA GLN A 107 -40.76 -43.94 -7.02
C GLN A 107 -39.33 -43.50 -7.40
N PRO A 108 -38.78 -42.45 -6.74
CA PRO A 108 -37.40 -42.08 -6.97
C PRO A 108 -36.51 -43.30 -6.73
N PRO A 109 -35.48 -43.53 -7.58
CA PRO A 109 -34.60 -44.67 -7.43
C PRO A 109 -34.01 -44.68 -6.01
N LYS A 110 -34.12 -45.82 -5.33
CA LYS A 110 -33.57 -46.02 -3.99
C LYS A 110 -32.06 -46.19 -4.12
N HIS A 111 -31.33 -45.08 -4.12
CA HIS A 111 -29.86 -45.11 -4.11
C HIS A 111 -29.33 -45.75 -2.83
N SER A 112 -28.29 -46.58 -2.97
CA SER A 112 -27.60 -47.13 -1.80
C SER A 112 -26.92 -45.99 -1.01
N PRO A 113 -26.72 -46.15 0.31
CA PRO A 113 -25.98 -45.16 1.10
C PRO A 113 -24.59 -44.86 0.53
N GLU A 114 -23.90 -45.87 0.00
CA GLU A 114 -22.58 -45.72 -0.62
C GLU A 114 -22.60 -44.85 -1.89
N GLU A 115 -23.64 -45.00 -2.74
CA GLU A 115 -23.84 -44.14 -3.91
C GLU A 115 -24.12 -42.69 -3.51
N GLN A 116 -24.90 -42.48 -2.45
CA GLN A 116 -25.21 -41.15 -1.93
C GLN A 116 -23.93 -40.47 -1.39
N ASP A 117 -23.10 -41.21 -0.66
CA ASP A 117 -21.82 -40.70 -0.15
C ASP A 117 -20.82 -40.40 -1.29
N ALA A 118 -20.77 -41.25 -2.33
CA ALA A 118 -19.97 -40.99 -3.53
C ALA A 118 -20.44 -39.70 -4.24
N ALA A 119 -21.75 -39.53 -4.42
CA ALA A 119 -22.31 -38.33 -5.03
C ALA A 119 -22.04 -37.08 -4.17
N ALA A 120 -22.22 -37.16 -2.86
CA ALA A 120 -21.94 -36.06 -1.93
C ALA A 120 -20.47 -35.62 -2.01
N ARG A 121 -19.52 -36.58 -2.05
CA ARG A 121 -18.09 -36.28 -2.22
C ARG A 121 -17.79 -35.57 -3.53
N LEU A 122 -18.40 -35.98 -4.64
CA LEU A 122 -18.24 -35.34 -5.94
C LEU A 122 -18.78 -33.91 -5.95
N ILE A 123 -19.98 -33.70 -5.41
CA ILE A 123 -20.59 -32.37 -5.31
C ILE A 123 -19.71 -31.45 -4.45
N GLN A 124 -19.26 -31.92 -3.29
CA GLN A 124 -18.36 -31.16 -2.42
C GLN A 124 -17.02 -30.84 -3.10
N GLN A 125 -16.45 -31.79 -3.85
CA GLN A 125 -15.21 -31.57 -4.60
C GLN A 125 -15.39 -30.49 -5.67
N GLN A 126 -16.48 -30.54 -6.44
CA GLN A 126 -16.79 -29.52 -7.45
C GLN A 126 -17.03 -28.15 -6.83
N PHE A 127 -17.79 -28.09 -5.74
CA PHE A 127 -18.05 -26.84 -5.02
C PHE A 127 -16.75 -26.22 -4.49
N ARG A 128 -15.89 -27.03 -3.85
CA ARG A 128 -14.58 -26.57 -3.37
C ARG A 128 -13.70 -26.06 -4.50
N ALA A 129 -13.64 -26.79 -5.62
CA ALA A 129 -12.89 -26.35 -6.79
C ALA A 129 -13.42 -25.03 -7.35
N HIS A 130 -14.74 -24.87 -7.43
CA HIS A 130 -15.38 -23.64 -7.88
C HIS A 130 -15.05 -22.45 -6.97
N GLN A 131 -15.10 -22.65 -5.64
CA GLN A 131 -14.70 -21.62 -4.68
C GLN A 131 -13.24 -21.21 -4.84
N SER A 132 -12.32 -22.17 -5.01
CA SER A 132 -10.90 -21.85 -5.27
C SER A 132 -10.70 -21.06 -6.56
N LEU A 133 -11.43 -21.40 -7.64
CA LEU A 133 -11.36 -20.67 -8.90
C LEU A 133 -11.93 -19.25 -8.78
N LYS A 134 -13.03 -19.09 -8.06
CA LYS A 134 -13.62 -17.79 -7.78
C LYS A 134 -12.63 -16.90 -7.01
N HIS A 135 -12.01 -17.44 -5.96
CA HIS A 135 -11.02 -16.70 -5.18
C HIS A 135 -9.79 -16.32 -6.02
N LEU A 136 -9.31 -17.22 -6.89
CA LEU A 136 -8.23 -16.89 -7.82
C LEU A 136 -8.60 -15.76 -8.78
N ALA A 137 -9.83 -15.73 -9.30
CA ALA A 137 -10.31 -14.66 -10.15
C ALA A 137 -10.41 -13.32 -9.39
N GLU A 138 -10.85 -13.34 -8.12
CA GLU A 138 -10.84 -12.17 -7.25
C GLU A 138 -9.41 -11.65 -7.04
N LEU A 139 -8.44 -12.53 -6.81
CA LEU A 139 -7.03 -12.15 -6.67
C LEU A 139 -6.45 -11.57 -7.97
N GLU A 140 -6.77 -12.13 -9.14
CA GLU A 140 -6.38 -11.54 -10.42
C GLU A 140 -6.94 -10.12 -10.61
N LEU A 141 -8.20 -9.90 -10.24
CA LEU A 141 -8.77 -8.54 -10.30
C LEU A 141 -8.03 -7.58 -9.35
N THR A 142 -7.66 -8.04 -8.15
CA THR A 142 -6.86 -7.21 -7.23
C THR A 142 -5.46 -6.93 -7.78
N PHE A 143 -4.84 -7.88 -8.49
CA PHE A 143 -3.56 -7.68 -9.16
C PHE A 143 -3.65 -6.60 -10.24
N ASP A 144 -4.65 -6.71 -11.11
CA ASP A 144 -4.86 -5.76 -12.20
C ASP A 144 -5.17 -4.36 -11.65
N LYS A 145 -5.95 -4.28 -10.58
CA LYS A 145 -6.22 -3.03 -9.86
C LYS A 145 -4.93 -2.40 -9.33
N LEU A 146 -4.13 -3.16 -8.56
CA LEU A 146 -2.86 -2.68 -8.01
C LEU A 146 -1.93 -2.15 -9.11
N LYS A 147 -1.85 -2.86 -10.24
CA LYS A 147 -1.04 -2.44 -11.39
C LYS A 147 -1.56 -1.17 -12.04
N SER A 148 -2.88 -1.00 -12.14
CA SER A 148 -3.49 0.18 -12.76
C SER A 148 -3.39 1.43 -11.88
N GLU A 149 -3.41 1.26 -10.55
CA GLU A 149 -3.31 2.37 -9.58
C GLU A 149 -1.86 2.80 -9.37
N PHE A 150 -0.89 1.92 -9.60
CA PHE A 150 0.52 2.21 -9.40
C PHE A 150 1.14 2.92 -10.60
N THR A 151 1.86 4.01 -10.33
CA THR A 151 2.69 4.70 -11.32
C THR A 151 4.11 4.77 -10.81
N TYR A 152 5.07 4.40 -11.68
CA TYR A 152 6.49 4.50 -11.36
C TYR A 152 6.90 5.97 -11.22
N PRO A 153 7.47 6.39 -10.08
CA PRO A 153 7.91 7.76 -9.90
C PRO A 153 9.15 8.06 -10.74
N ALA A 154 9.31 9.30 -11.20
CA ALA A 154 10.51 9.68 -11.94
C ALA A 154 11.77 9.77 -11.05
N LEU A 155 11.59 10.04 -9.75
CA LEU A 155 12.68 10.25 -8.79
C LEU A 155 12.35 9.63 -7.43
N PHE A 156 13.32 8.93 -6.83
CA PHE A 156 13.26 8.54 -5.42
C PHE A 156 13.79 9.65 -4.52
N ASP A 157 13.29 9.72 -3.29
CA ASP A 157 13.90 10.54 -2.24
C ASP A 157 14.89 9.66 -1.46
N LEU A 158 16.13 9.57 -1.97
CA LEU A 158 17.25 8.90 -1.31
C LEU A 158 18.07 9.92 -0.52
N LYS A 159 18.30 9.64 0.76
CA LYS A 159 19.23 10.43 1.58
C LYS A 159 20.58 9.74 1.62
N PHE A 160 21.57 10.37 1.00
CA PHE A 160 22.97 10.00 1.08
C PHE A 160 23.52 10.53 2.40
N VAL A 161 23.96 9.64 3.29
CA VAL A 161 24.59 10.03 4.57
C VAL A 161 26.09 9.74 4.45
N ALA A 162 26.91 10.78 4.59
CA ALA A 162 28.35 10.61 4.73
C ALA A 162 28.64 9.95 6.09
N SER A 163 29.40 8.85 6.09
CA SER A 163 29.80 8.21 7.34
C SER A 163 30.86 9.08 8.03
N PRO A 164 30.68 9.46 9.31
CA PRO A 164 31.61 10.35 10.00
C PRO A 164 33.00 9.74 10.28
N GLU A 165 33.19 8.44 10.03
CA GLU A 165 34.49 7.76 10.23
C GLU A 165 35.37 7.74 8.98
N GLN A 166 34.95 8.38 7.89
CA GLN A 166 35.67 8.39 6.61
C GLN A 166 35.89 9.83 6.14
N SER A 167 36.66 10.58 6.92
CA SER A 167 36.97 12.00 6.68
C SER A 167 37.72 12.29 5.37
N ASP A 168 38.23 11.25 4.68
CA ASP A 168 39.06 11.38 3.48
C ASP A 168 38.57 10.59 2.25
N SER A 169 37.32 10.10 2.23
CA SER A 169 36.78 9.42 1.04
C SER A 169 35.51 10.09 0.50
N PRO A 170 35.47 10.46 -0.80
CA PRO A 170 34.29 11.10 -1.42
C PRO A 170 33.12 10.13 -1.65
N THR A 171 33.23 8.87 -1.23
CA THR A 171 32.20 7.84 -1.39
C THR A 171 31.25 7.80 -0.17
N PRO A 172 29.95 8.11 -0.33
CA PRO A 172 28.99 7.92 0.76
C PRO A 172 28.81 6.43 1.04
N SER A 173 29.11 6.01 2.28
CA SER A 173 29.10 4.61 2.72
C SER A 173 27.69 4.01 2.84
N SER A 174 26.64 4.83 2.99
CA SER A 174 25.27 4.32 3.11
C SER A 174 24.20 5.33 2.68
N THR A 175 23.20 4.85 1.96
CA THR A 175 22.02 5.63 1.55
C THR A 175 20.79 5.07 2.24
N LYS A 176 20.10 5.90 3.03
CA LYS A 176 18.87 5.50 3.69
C LYS A 176 17.68 6.07 2.93
N LEU A 177 16.78 5.20 2.48
CA LEU A 177 15.48 5.61 1.95
C LEU A 177 14.76 6.47 3.00
N ALA A 178 14.31 7.66 2.61
CA ALA A 178 13.49 8.48 3.49
C ALA A 178 12.11 7.82 3.65
N PHE A 179 11.93 7.07 4.75
CA PHE A 179 10.73 6.27 5.02
C PHE A 179 9.43 7.10 5.04
N ASN A 180 9.52 8.40 5.35
CA ASN A 180 8.35 9.27 5.46
C ASN A 180 7.98 10.01 4.16
N HIS A 181 8.74 9.81 3.07
CA HIS A 181 8.44 10.50 1.81
C HIS A 181 7.27 9.81 1.08
N PRO A 182 6.25 10.56 0.61
CA PRO A 182 5.04 9.98 0.02
C PRO A 182 5.33 9.09 -1.21
N VAL A 183 6.35 9.44 -2.00
CA VAL A 183 6.77 8.64 -3.17
C VAL A 183 7.39 7.30 -2.76
N ASN A 184 8.20 7.29 -1.71
CA ASN A 184 8.79 6.04 -1.21
C ASN A 184 7.70 5.15 -0.59
N ARG A 185 6.69 5.78 0.05
CA ARG A 185 5.53 5.09 0.63
C ARG A 185 4.62 4.47 -0.43
N SER A 186 4.40 5.11 -1.59
CA SER A 186 3.59 4.51 -2.66
C SER A 186 4.27 3.30 -3.30
N VAL A 187 5.60 3.36 -3.48
CA VAL A 187 6.41 2.23 -3.96
C VAL A 187 6.38 1.08 -2.95
N GLN A 188 6.56 1.38 -1.67
CA GLN A 188 6.49 0.39 -0.60
C GLN A 188 5.09 -0.23 -0.49
N ALA A 189 4.02 0.57 -0.54
CA ALA A 189 2.65 0.07 -0.49
C ALA A 189 2.32 -0.86 -1.67
N PHE A 190 2.86 -0.56 -2.86
CA PHE A 190 2.71 -1.43 -4.02
C PHE A 190 3.45 -2.75 -3.84
N GLU A 191 4.69 -2.72 -3.35
CA GLU A 191 5.46 -3.93 -3.00
C GLU A 191 4.74 -4.80 -1.96
N GLU A 192 4.32 -4.20 -0.85
CA GLU A 192 3.57 -4.88 0.21
C GLU A 192 2.27 -5.50 -0.33
N GLY A 193 1.56 -4.77 -1.22
CA GLY A 193 0.37 -5.26 -1.91
C GLY A 193 0.63 -6.49 -2.77
N LEU A 194 1.72 -6.49 -3.55
CA LEU A 194 2.14 -7.63 -4.37
C LEU A 194 2.56 -8.84 -3.51
N THR A 195 3.32 -8.62 -2.43
CA THR A 195 3.70 -9.70 -1.51
C THR A 195 2.48 -10.29 -0.82
N GLN A 196 1.52 -9.46 -0.38
CA GLN A 196 0.30 -9.95 0.25
C GLN A 196 -0.55 -10.77 -0.74
N LEU A 197 -0.60 -10.36 -2.00
CA LEU A 197 -1.27 -11.10 -3.06
C LEU A 197 -0.63 -12.47 -3.29
N GLN A 198 0.70 -12.56 -3.28
CA GLN A 198 1.41 -13.83 -3.39
C GLN A 198 1.08 -14.77 -2.22
N ILE A 199 1.13 -14.28 -0.98
CA ILE A 199 0.76 -15.05 0.22
C ILE A 199 -0.68 -15.58 0.12
N LYS A 200 -1.62 -14.73 -0.30
CA LYS A 200 -3.03 -15.11 -0.50
C LYS A 200 -3.19 -16.16 -1.60
N ALA A 201 -2.47 -16.03 -2.72
CA ALA A 201 -2.52 -17.00 -3.80
C ALA A 201 -1.95 -18.36 -3.38
N ASP A 202 -0.85 -18.40 -2.62
CA ASP A 202 -0.24 -19.64 -2.13
C ASP A 202 -1.14 -20.40 -1.15
N ALA A 203 -1.90 -19.69 -0.32
CA ALA A 203 -2.87 -20.27 0.60
C ALA A 203 -4.00 -21.03 -0.11
N ILE A 204 -4.25 -20.79 -1.41
CA ILE A 204 -5.30 -21.48 -2.16
C ILE A 204 -4.85 -22.91 -2.50
N LEU A 205 -5.52 -23.87 -1.85
CA LEU A 205 -5.29 -25.29 -2.08
C LEU A 205 -5.99 -25.77 -3.36
N SER A 206 -5.25 -26.51 -4.19
CA SER A 206 -5.78 -27.09 -5.43
C SER A 206 -6.66 -28.32 -5.19
N ARG A 207 -6.49 -29.03 -4.07
CA ARG A 207 -7.23 -30.25 -3.70
C ARG A 207 -7.38 -31.26 -4.85
N GLY A 208 -6.31 -31.45 -5.63
CA GLY A 208 -6.27 -32.36 -6.78
C GLY A 208 -6.82 -31.79 -8.09
N ASN A 209 -7.32 -30.55 -8.12
CA ASN A 209 -7.77 -29.91 -9.35
C ASN A 209 -6.58 -29.28 -10.12
N PRO A 210 -6.24 -29.77 -11.33
CA PRO A 210 -5.10 -29.27 -12.09
C PRO A 210 -5.31 -27.84 -12.62
N LYS A 211 -6.57 -27.42 -12.87
CA LYS A 211 -6.89 -26.06 -13.32
C LYS A 211 -6.59 -25.03 -12.24
N VAL A 212 -6.98 -25.31 -10.99
CA VAL A 212 -6.66 -24.45 -9.84
C VAL A 212 -5.14 -24.33 -9.68
N LYS A 213 -4.42 -25.45 -9.78
CA LYS A 213 -2.95 -25.48 -9.66
C LYS A 213 -2.28 -24.64 -10.76
N SER A 214 -2.66 -24.83 -12.03
CA SER A 214 -2.04 -24.12 -13.16
C SER A 214 -2.36 -22.63 -13.15
N TRP A 215 -3.58 -22.26 -12.79
CA TRP A 215 -4.01 -20.86 -12.69
C TRP A 215 -3.29 -20.14 -11.54
N ARG A 216 -3.25 -20.73 -10.34
CA ARG A 216 -2.47 -20.21 -9.21
C ARG A 216 -1.01 -19.98 -9.59
N LYS A 217 -0.36 -20.95 -10.26
CA LYS A 217 1.03 -20.81 -10.70
C LYS A 217 1.21 -19.66 -11.68
N ARG A 218 0.25 -19.45 -12.59
CA ARG A 218 0.29 -18.35 -13.56
C ARG A 218 0.20 -16.99 -12.84
N LEU A 219 -0.74 -16.86 -11.90
CA LEU A 219 -0.90 -15.66 -11.10
C LEU A 219 0.37 -15.35 -10.30
N ILE A 220 0.91 -16.32 -9.57
CA ILE A 220 2.15 -16.14 -8.79
C ILE A 220 3.30 -15.68 -9.70
N LYS A 221 3.48 -16.35 -10.85
CA LYS A 221 4.53 -15.97 -11.80
C LYS A 221 4.37 -14.54 -12.33
N ALA A 222 3.13 -14.08 -12.53
CA ALA A 222 2.86 -12.71 -12.96
C ALA A 222 3.17 -11.70 -11.85
N VAL A 223 2.86 -12.04 -10.59
CA VAL A 223 3.20 -11.22 -9.41
C VAL A 223 4.71 -11.14 -9.21
N GLU A 224 5.42 -12.28 -9.27
CA GLU A 224 6.88 -12.34 -9.17
C GLU A 224 7.55 -11.48 -10.25
N ALA A 225 7.09 -11.58 -11.50
CA ALA A 225 7.61 -10.75 -12.58
C ALA A 225 7.41 -9.24 -12.32
N GLN A 226 6.33 -8.86 -11.65
CA GLN A 226 6.06 -7.47 -11.29
C GLN A 226 6.95 -6.99 -10.13
N LEU A 227 7.22 -7.86 -9.15
CA LEU A 227 8.18 -7.60 -8.06
C LEU A 227 9.60 -7.44 -8.62
N ASP A 228 10.03 -8.35 -9.50
CA ASP A 228 11.33 -8.26 -10.17
C ASP A 228 11.48 -6.94 -10.96
N GLN A 229 10.41 -6.50 -11.64
CA GLN A 229 10.39 -5.22 -12.34
C GLN A 229 10.55 -4.04 -11.36
N LEU A 230 9.88 -4.10 -10.21
CA LEU A 230 9.99 -3.09 -9.17
C LEU A 230 11.40 -3.01 -8.58
N ASP A 231 12.05 -4.15 -8.36
CA ASP A 231 13.39 -4.22 -7.80
C ASP A 231 14.45 -3.72 -8.79
N ARG A 232 14.33 -4.05 -10.08
CA ARG A 232 15.18 -3.48 -11.13
C ARG A 232 15.06 -1.96 -11.17
N PHE A 233 13.82 -1.46 -11.17
CA PHE A 233 13.55 -0.04 -11.16
C PHE A 233 14.17 0.67 -9.94
N LYS A 234 14.02 0.11 -8.73
CA LYS A 234 14.67 0.64 -7.52
C LYS A 234 16.19 0.65 -7.64
N THR A 235 16.78 -0.42 -8.16
CA THR A 235 18.24 -0.56 -8.33
C THR A 235 18.80 0.41 -9.35
N GLU A 236 18.12 0.61 -10.48
CA GLU A 236 18.49 1.59 -11.50
C GLU A 236 18.40 3.02 -10.96
N ALA A 237 17.29 3.36 -10.30
CA ALA A 237 17.12 4.69 -9.73
C ALA A 237 18.14 4.97 -8.62
N TRP A 238 18.46 3.96 -7.81
CA TRP A 238 19.52 4.05 -6.82
C TRP A 238 20.88 4.31 -7.47
N SER A 239 21.23 3.54 -8.50
CA SER A 239 22.51 3.68 -9.21
C SER A 239 22.66 5.04 -9.88
N ALA A 240 21.58 5.54 -10.52
CA ALA A 240 21.56 6.85 -11.17
C ALA A 240 21.73 7.99 -10.17
N GLN A 241 21.02 7.96 -9.03
CA GLN A 241 21.16 8.98 -7.99
C GLN A 241 22.51 8.91 -7.29
N HIS A 242 23.05 7.70 -7.08
CA HIS A 242 24.37 7.52 -6.49
C HIS A 242 25.46 8.08 -7.40
N LEU A 243 25.39 7.82 -8.71
CA LEU A 243 26.33 8.38 -9.68
C LEU A 243 26.24 9.91 -9.75
N ALA A 244 25.03 10.47 -9.81
CA ALA A 244 24.81 11.91 -9.79
C ALA A 244 25.32 12.58 -8.51
N HIS A 245 25.15 11.92 -7.35
CA HIS A 245 25.69 12.38 -6.09
C HIS A 245 27.23 12.41 -6.11
N LEU A 246 27.87 11.35 -6.60
CA LEU A 246 29.34 11.29 -6.75
C LEU A 246 29.87 12.39 -7.68
N GLU A 247 29.22 12.63 -8.83
CA GLU A 247 29.60 13.71 -9.75
C GLU A 247 29.43 15.10 -9.12
N SER A 248 28.37 15.31 -8.34
CA SER A 248 28.18 16.57 -7.61
C SER A 248 29.23 16.78 -6.53
N ALA A 249 29.68 15.70 -5.87
CA ALA A 249 30.71 15.77 -4.84
C ALA A 249 32.10 16.10 -5.42
N THR A 250 32.47 15.53 -6.57
CA THR A 250 33.75 15.83 -7.23
C THR A 250 33.80 17.25 -7.80
N LYS A 251 32.67 17.77 -8.31
CA LYS A 251 32.58 19.15 -8.81
C LYS A 251 32.70 20.19 -7.71
N ASN A 252 32.14 19.92 -6.53
CA ASN A 252 32.27 20.82 -5.39
C ASN A 252 33.70 20.84 -4.80
N GLN A 253 34.52 19.83 -5.06
CA GLN A 253 35.92 19.76 -4.61
C GLN A 253 36.90 20.47 -5.55
N THR A 254 36.53 20.68 -6.82
CA THR A 254 37.37 21.35 -7.83
C THR A 254 37.22 22.87 -7.86
N ASP A 255 36.19 23.42 -7.20
CA ASP A 255 35.90 24.88 -7.16
C ASP A 255 36.53 25.58 -5.93
N ASP A 256 37.16 24.83 -5.02
CA ASP A 256 37.81 25.35 -3.79
C ASP A 256 39.35 25.40 -3.91
N GLY A 257 39.88 25.36 -5.14
CA GLY A 257 41.30 25.25 -5.44
C GLY A 257 41.79 26.21 -6.53
N CYS A 258 41.39 27.48 -6.46
CA CYS A 258 42.18 28.56 -7.09
C CYS A 258 43.35 28.92 -6.17
N GLU A 259 44.35 28.04 -6.07
CA GLU A 259 45.69 28.48 -5.68
C GLU A 259 46.35 29.12 -6.91
N ASP A 260 46.62 30.40 -6.77
CA ASP A 260 47.40 31.25 -7.65
C ASP A 260 48.80 30.62 -7.81
N VAL A 261 49.00 29.80 -8.83
CA VAL A 261 50.34 29.31 -9.19
C VAL A 261 51.06 30.45 -9.90
N GLU A 262 51.69 31.28 -9.08
CA GLU A 262 52.62 32.33 -9.45
C GLU A 262 53.62 31.78 -10.48
N MET A 263 53.56 32.32 -11.70
CA MET A 263 54.56 32.10 -12.74
C MET A 263 55.94 32.41 -12.17
N THR A 264 56.80 31.39 -12.08
CA THR A 264 58.23 31.59 -12.00
C THR A 264 58.84 31.12 -13.32
N ASP A 265 59.07 32.10 -14.20
CA ASP A 265 59.96 32.00 -15.35
C ASP A 265 61.38 31.71 -14.84
N GLU A 266 61.87 30.49 -14.99
CA GLU A 266 63.32 30.25 -15.09
C GLU A 266 63.64 29.31 -16.25
N ILE A 267 64.13 29.96 -17.31
CA ILE A 267 64.81 29.43 -18.47
C ILE A 267 66.11 28.75 -18.03
N MET A 268 66.31 27.49 -18.39
CA MET A 268 67.64 26.91 -18.60
C MET A 268 67.59 26.00 -19.84
N ASN A 269 67.81 26.63 -20.99
CA ASN A 269 68.35 25.97 -22.16
C ASN A 269 69.78 25.51 -21.86
N THR A 270 70.09 24.23 -22.04
CA THR A 270 71.40 23.82 -22.58
C THR A 270 71.24 22.56 -23.40
N ASP A 271 71.33 22.77 -24.71
CA ASP A 271 71.67 21.81 -25.76
C ASP A 271 73.05 21.18 -25.46
N VAL A 272 73.20 19.86 -25.64
CA VAL A 272 74.45 19.28 -26.16
C VAL A 272 74.19 17.91 -26.78
N GLU A 273 74.62 17.80 -28.03
CA GLU A 273 74.58 16.69 -28.98
C GLU A 273 75.22 15.37 -28.55
N SER A 274 75.04 14.36 -29.44
CA SER A 274 75.94 13.23 -29.76
C SER A 274 75.75 11.94 -28.93
N VAL A 275 75.68 10.71 -29.48
CA VAL A 275 75.98 10.14 -30.81
C VAL A 275 75.27 8.78 -30.95
N SER A 276 74.94 8.42 -32.20
CA SER A 276 74.46 7.13 -32.70
C SER A 276 75.31 5.89 -32.33
N SER A 277 74.66 4.73 -32.17
CA SER A 277 75.10 3.39 -32.66
C SER A 277 73.96 2.40 -32.34
N ASP A 278 73.18 1.89 -33.29
CA ASP A 278 73.49 0.94 -34.37
C ASP A 278 73.86 -0.47 -33.86
N ARG A 279 73.19 -1.48 -34.44
CA ARG A 279 73.41 -2.94 -34.39
C ARG A 279 73.07 -3.69 -33.09
N LEU A 280 72.60 -4.94 -33.10
CA LEU A 280 72.16 -5.92 -34.10
C LEU A 280 71.59 -7.10 -33.28
N SER A 281 70.59 -7.78 -33.85
CA SER A 281 70.21 -9.19 -33.67
C SER A 281 69.92 -9.75 -32.26
#